data_AF-A0A0F3R7P7-F1
#
_entry.id   AF-A0A0F3R7P7-F1
#
_cell.length_a   1.000
_cell.length_b   1.000
_cell.length_c   1.000
_cell.angle_alpha   90.00
_cell.angle_beta   90.00
_cell.angle_gamma   90.00
#
_symmetry.space_group_name_H-M   'P 1'
#
loop_
_entity.id
_entity.type
_entity.pdbx_description
1 polymer ?
#
loop_
_entity_poly.entity_id
_entity_poly.type
_entity_poly.pdbx_seq_one_letter_code
_entity_poly.pdbx_strand_id
1 'polypeptide(L)' 'MRTIKRTAQFKRDYKREKCRKHGINLDDILLKAVRYLVADITLPIHMRDHALIGN' A
#
# COMPACT_ATOMS: atom_id res chain seq x y z
N MET A 1 -4.27 1.78 16.85
CA MET A 1 -3.75 2.63 15.74
C MET A 1 -2.30 2.31 15.50
N ARG A 2 -1.98 1.66 14.38
CA ARG A 2 -0.59 1.38 14.00
C ARG A 2 0.12 2.66 13.55
N THR A 3 1.39 2.84 13.92
CA THR A 3 2.20 3.96 13.44
C THR A 3 2.72 3.69 12.03
N ILE A 4 2.42 4.57 11.08
CA ILE A 4 2.91 4.46 9.70
C ILE A 4 4.35 4.98 9.63
N LYS A 5 5.27 4.13 9.15
CA LYS A 5 6.63 4.53 8.77
C LYS A 5 6.84 4.29 7.28
N ARG A 6 7.49 5.24 6.59
CA ARG A 6 7.79 5.16 5.15
C ARG A 6 9.29 5.00 4.94
N THR A 7 9.73 3.86 4.43
CA THR A 7 11.14 3.61 4.11
C THR A 7 11.58 4.42 2.90
N ALA A 8 12.89 4.62 2.73
CA ALA A 8 13.43 5.30 1.54
C ALA A 8 13.11 4.55 0.25
N GLN A 9 13.14 3.21 0.29
CA GLN A 9 12.76 2.35 -0.83
C GLN A 9 11.29 2.57 -1.23
N PHE A 10 10.37 2.54 -0.26
CA PHE A 10 8.96 2.79 -0.51
C PHE A 10 8.71 4.15 -1.17
N LYS A 11 9.40 5.22 -0.73
CA LYS A 11 9.26 6.55 -1.33
C LYS A 11 9.68 6.57 -2.80
N ARG A 12 10.76 5.87 -3.15
CA ARG A 12 11.23 5.75 -4.55
C ARG A 12 10.25 4.96 -5.41
N ASP A 13 9.76 3.84 -4.89
CA ASP A 13 8.80 2.98 -5.59
C ASP A 13 7.48 3.72 -5.82
N TYR A 14 6.97 4.42 -4.80
CA TYR A 14 5.78 5.27 -4.91
C TYR A 14 5.94 6.32 -6.02
N LYS A 15 7.05 7.06 -6.06
CA LYS A 15 7.31 8.05 -7.11
C LYS A 15 7.32 7.41 -8.50
N ARG A 16 7.98 6.24 -8.64
CA ARG A 16 8.04 5.50 -9.91
C ARG A 16 6.66 5.05 -10.37
N GLU A 17 5.85 4.47 -9.50
CA GLU A 17 4.49 4.01 -9.85
C GLU A 17 3.54 5.18 -10.13
N LYS A 18 3.72 6.31 -9.45
CA LYS A 18 2.93 7.53 -9.69
C LYS A 18 3.15 8.11 -11.09
N CYS A 19 4.35 7.96 -11.66
CA CYS A 19 4.68 8.43 -13.00
C CYS A 19 4.23 7.46 -14.11
N ARG A 20 3.71 6.28 -13.79
CA ARG A 20 3.29 5.26 -14.76
C ARG A 20 1.80 5.37 -15.09
N LYS A 21 1.35 4.55 -16.04
CA LYS A 21 -0.05 4.47 -16.53
C LYS A 21 -1.10 4.35 -15.42
N HIS A 22 -0.76 3.74 -14.27
CA HIS A 22 -1.69 3.54 -13.15
C HIS A 22 -1.57 4.59 -12.04
N GLY A 23 -0.73 5.61 -12.21
CA GLY A 23 -0.46 6.63 -11.19
C GLY A 23 -1.68 7.46 -10.80
N ILE A 24 -2.65 7.63 -11.70
CA ILE A 24 -3.89 8.38 -11.43
C ILE A 24 -4.65 7.77 -10.25
N ASN A 25 -4.79 6.43 -10.22
CA ASN A 25 -5.58 5.74 -9.20
C ASN A 25 -4.72 5.27 -8.01
N LEU A 26 -3.39 5.45 -8.07
CA LEU A 26 -2.47 4.90 -7.08
C LEU A 26 -2.76 5.40 -5.66
N ASP A 27 -3.01 6.71 -5.51
CA ASP A 27 -3.18 7.33 -4.20
C ASP A 27 -4.46 6.84 -3.53
N ASP A 28 -5.55 6.73 -4.30
CA ASP A 28 -6.84 6.26 -3.81
C ASP A 28 -6.79 4.80 -3.37
N ILE A 29 -6.14 3.94 -4.18
CA ILE A 29 -5.98 2.52 -3.87
C ILE A 29 -5.10 2.35 -2.63
N LEU A 30 -3.97 3.06 -2.58
CA LEU A 30 -3.03 2.98 -1.46
C LEU A 30 -3.65 3.52 -0.17
N LEU A 31 -4.35 4.65 -0.21
CA LEU A 31 -4.98 5.26 0.95
C LEU A 31 -6.07 4.34 1.53
N LYS A 32 -6.88 3.69 0.68
CA LYS A 32 -7.88 2.70 1.12
C LYS A 32 -7.22 1.54 1.86
N ALA A 33 -6.18 0.95 1.28
CA ALA A 33 -5.47 -0.16 1.92
C ALA A 33 -4.85 0.26 3.27
N VAL A 34 -4.17 1.41 3.32
CA VAL A 34 -3.57 1.92 4.57
C VAL A 34 -4.61 2.19 5.65
N ARG A 35 -5.80 2.70 5.29
CA ARG A 35 -6.89 2.91 6.27
C ARG A 35 -7.34 1.61 6.93
N TYR A 36 -7.54 0.55 6.14
CA TYR A 36 -7.89 -0.77 6.70
C TYR A 36 -6.78 -1.30 7.62
N LEU A 37 -5.52 -1.22 7.18
CA LEU A 37 -4.36 -1.69 7.94
C LEU A 37 -4.15 -0.93 9.26
N VAL A 38 -4.35 0.39 9.28
CA VAL A 38 -4.20 1.21 10.49
C VAL A 38 -5.31 0.93 11.51
N ALA A 39 -6.50 0.59 11.02
CA ALA A 39 -7.68 0.27 11.80
C ALA A 39 -7.75 -1.22 12.21
N ASP A 40 -6.77 -2.04 11.86
CA ASP A 40 -6.77 -3.50 12.10
C ASP A 40 -8.01 -4.20 11.50
N ILE A 41 -8.53 -3.67 10.38
CA ILE A 41 -9.69 -4.24 9.68
C ILE A 41 -9.20 -5.20 8.59
N THR A 42 -9.88 -6.34 8.48
CA THR A 42 -9.65 -7.31 7.41
C THR A 42 -9.81 -6.67 6.03
N LEU A 43 -8.81 -6.84 5.18
CA LEU A 43 -8.82 -6.31 3.82
C LEU A 43 -9.88 -7.03 2.96
N PRO A 44 -10.50 -6.33 1.99
CA PRO A 44 -11.38 -6.96 1.02
C PRO A 44 -10.70 -8.08 0.23
N ILE A 45 -11.47 -9.02 -0.31
CA ILE A 45 -10.94 -10.22 -1.00
C ILE A 45 -9.99 -9.92 -2.19
N HIS A 46 -10.14 -8.75 -2.83
CA HIS A 46 -9.30 -8.30 -3.93
C HIS A 46 -7.96 -7.69 -3.46
N MET A 47 -7.83 -7.39 -2.16
CA MET A 47 -6.62 -6.90 -1.50
C MET A 47 -6.05 -8.02 -0.61
N ARG A 48 -5.53 -9.07 -1.25
CA ARG A 48 -5.05 -10.29 -0.57
C ARG A 48 -3.88 -9.98 0.37
N ASP A 49 -4.13 -10.02 1.66
CA ASP A 49 -3.10 -9.94 2.69
C ASP A 49 -2.55 -11.33 3.00
N HIS A 50 -1.26 -11.52 2.80
CA HIS A 50 -0.57 -12.78 3.07
C HIS A 50 0.90 -12.50 3.38
N ALA A 51 1.50 -13.38 4.19
CA ALA A 51 2.93 -13.32 4.43
C ALA A 51 3.68 -13.51 3.10
N LEU A 52 4.65 -12.64 2.82
CA LEU A 52 5.57 -12.83 1.70
C LEU A 52 6.42 -14.06 2.00
N ILE A 53 6.44 -15.02 1.07
CA ILE A 53 7.24 -16.25 1.16
C ILE A 53 8.32 -16.17 0.09
N GLY A 54 9.59 -16.31 0.49
CA GLY A 54 10.76 -16.21 -0.38
C GLY A 54 11.79 -15.21 0.13
N ASN A 55 13.07 -15.45 -0.18
CA ASN A 55 14.18 -14.54 0.06
C ASN A 55 14.55 -13.80 -1.23
#